data_AF-A0A1S9ALS9-F1
#
_entry.id   AF-A0A1S9ALS9-F1
#
_cell.length_a   1.000
_cell.length_b   1.000
_cell.length_c   1.000
_cell.angle_alpha   90.00
_cell.angle_beta   90.00
_cell.angle_gamma   90.00
#
_symmetry.space_group_name_H-M   'P 1'
#
loop_
_entity.id
_entity.type
_entity.pdbx_description
1 polymer ?
#
loop_
_entity_poly.entity_id
_entity_poly.type
_entity_poly.pdbx_seq_one_letter_code
_entity_poly.pdbx_strand_id
1 'polypeptide(L)'
;MTCTAVVSDEVPPARPAARGRTAALGSAALLAGLLACQPALAQTISIQPTMMGGVNNLGNSNGNAAGANMITGLTDGKLYNSYAVFYIPPGEYEKASLSFSSFAPEGSLFPESRIGIFDVSTYYMQFADTFRPGVEAYADLGSGIQYGSALLGSGPAEVTLSGGALYDINATAGRYFMLGFTSFTANALGIGAEGEQLTVINGVGRPPPPFYLQLDIAAPVPEPSAWAMGGAGLLLLGLRARRRQARTPALS
;
A
#
# COMPACT_ATOMS: atom_id res chain seq x y z
N MET A 1 -51.91 44.78 39.52
CA MET A 1 -51.32 44.98 38.18
C MET A 1 -52.03 44.03 37.23
N THR A 2 -52.97 44.60 36.49
CA THR A 2 -53.90 43.91 35.59
C THR A 2 -53.28 43.92 34.21
N CYS A 3 -52.99 42.75 33.65
CA CYS A 3 -52.38 42.61 32.33
C CYS A 3 -53.46 42.15 31.34
N THR A 4 -53.78 43.05 30.41
CA THR A 4 -54.78 42.92 29.34
C THR A 4 -54.19 42.10 28.19
N ALA A 5 -54.83 40.99 27.83
CA ALA A 5 -54.46 40.20 26.65
C ALA A 5 -55.09 40.80 25.38
N VAL A 6 -54.26 41.16 24.41
CA VAL A 6 -54.66 41.60 23.06
C VAL A 6 -54.79 40.37 22.18
N VAL A 7 -55.99 40.13 21.65
CA VAL A 7 -56.27 39.07 20.66
C VAL A 7 -55.94 39.63 19.28
N SER A 8 -54.93 39.05 18.62
CA SER A 8 -54.57 39.37 17.24
C SER A 8 -55.31 38.44 16.28
N ASP A 9 -56.07 39.00 15.34
CA ASP A 9 -56.72 38.28 14.24
C ASP A 9 -55.67 37.66 13.31
N GLU A 10 -55.63 36.33 13.27
CA GLU A 10 -54.73 35.54 12.43
C GLU A 10 -55.37 35.30 11.06
N VAL A 11 -54.84 35.96 10.02
CA VAL A 11 -55.28 35.77 8.62
C VAL A 11 -54.76 34.41 8.11
N PRO A 12 -55.62 33.51 7.62
CA PRO A 12 -55.20 32.18 7.19
C PRO A 12 -54.33 32.25 5.91
N PRO A 13 -53.20 31.53 5.84
CA PRO A 13 -52.32 31.55 4.69
C PRO A 13 -52.97 30.91 3.47
N ALA A 14 -52.84 31.57 2.32
CA ALA A 14 -53.30 31.08 1.02
C ALA A 14 -52.65 29.72 0.69
N ARG A 15 -53.48 28.70 0.47
CA ARG A 15 -53.04 27.34 0.11
C ARG A 15 -52.36 27.36 -1.28
N PRO A 16 -51.07 26.98 -1.40
CA PRO A 16 -50.41 26.89 -2.69
C PRO A 16 -51.02 25.75 -3.51
N ALA A 17 -51.35 26.05 -4.77
CA ALA A 17 -51.93 25.10 -5.72
C ALA A 17 -51.01 23.89 -5.94
N ALA A 18 -51.49 22.72 -5.53
CA ALA A 18 -50.75 21.45 -5.50
C ALA A 18 -50.58 20.77 -6.88
N ARG A 19 -50.16 21.51 -7.93
CA ARG A 19 -50.04 20.95 -9.30
C ARG A 19 -48.60 20.79 -9.83
N GLY A 20 -47.56 21.09 -9.05
CA GLY A 20 -46.16 21.02 -9.53
C GLY A 20 -45.27 19.89 -9.00
N ARG A 21 -45.73 19.02 -8.10
CA ARG A 21 -44.83 18.16 -7.29
C ARG A 21 -44.41 16.83 -7.92
N THR A 22 -45.04 16.38 -9.02
CA THR A 22 -44.77 15.05 -9.60
C THR A 22 -43.58 15.02 -10.58
N ALA A 23 -43.13 16.15 -11.12
CA ALA A 23 -41.98 16.21 -12.02
C ALA A 23 -40.62 16.09 -11.27
N ALA A 24 -40.53 16.63 -10.05
CA ALA A 24 -39.27 16.68 -9.29
C ALA A 24 -38.80 15.30 -8.77
N LEU A 25 -39.73 14.37 -8.50
CA LEU A 25 -39.41 13.03 -7.99
C LEU A 25 -38.80 12.10 -9.07
N GLY A 26 -39.13 12.33 -10.35
CA GLY A 26 -38.58 11.51 -11.45
C GLY A 26 -37.09 11.78 -11.71
N SER A 27 -36.66 13.03 -11.58
CA SER A 27 -35.27 13.44 -11.82
C SER A 27 -34.32 12.99 -10.70
N ALA A 28 -34.80 12.93 -9.44
CA ALA A 28 -33.99 12.51 -8.29
C ALA A 28 -33.59 11.03 -8.35
N ALA A 29 -34.47 10.15 -8.84
CA ALA A 29 -34.20 8.72 -8.97
C ALA A 29 -33.18 8.40 -10.08
N LEU A 30 -33.16 9.20 -11.15
CA LEU A 30 -32.21 9.07 -12.26
C LEU A 30 -30.79 9.51 -11.84
N LEU A 31 -30.68 10.55 -11.02
CA LEU A 31 -29.41 10.97 -10.42
C LEU A 31 -28.87 9.96 -9.40
N ALA A 32 -29.73 9.36 -8.59
CA ALA A 32 -29.31 8.32 -7.63
C ALA A 32 -28.79 7.05 -8.32
N GLY A 33 -29.33 6.66 -9.48
CA GLY A 33 -28.86 5.52 -10.27
C GLY A 33 -27.49 5.73 -10.91
N LEU A 34 -27.18 6.97 -11.32
CA LEU A 34 -25.87 7.32 -11.90
C LEU A 34 -24.76 7.36 -10.84
N LEU A 35 -25.10 7.63 -9.57
CA LEU A 35 -24.15 7.61 -8.46
C LEU A 35 -23.83 6.19 -7.95
N ALA A 36 -24.68 5.20 -8.24
CA ALA A 36 -24.46 3.81 -7.82
C ALA A 36 -23.41 3.06 -8.67
N CYS A 37 -22.97 3.64 -9.79
CA CYS A 37 -21.98 3.06 -10.68
C CYS A 37 -20.66 3.84 -10.62
N GLN A 38 -20.21 4.19 -9.41
CA GLN A 38 -18.86 4.72 -9.26
C GLN A 38 -17.87 3.58 -9.45
N PRO A 39 -16.87 3.72 -10.35
CA PRO A 39 -15.80 2.74 -10.44
C PRO A 39 -15.16 2.66 -9.07
N ALA A 40 -15.01 1.44 -8.56
CA ALA A 40 -14.26 1.24 -7.35
C ALA A 40 -12.84 1.76 -7.62
N LEU A 41 -12.40 2.71 -6.80
CA LEU A 41 -11.10 3.34 -7.00
C LEU A 41 -10.02 2.34 -6.63
N ALA A 42 -8.94 2.31 -7.42
CA ALA A 42 -7.72 1.62 -7.03
C ALA A 42 -7.29 2.15 -5.66
N GLN A 43 -6.94 1.23 -4.77
CA GLN A 43 -6.56 1.54 -3.40
C GLN A 43 -5.09 1.16 -3.19
N THR A 44 -4.30 2.11 -2.71
CA THR A 44 -2.93 1.84 -2.24
C THR A 44 -2.93 1.67 -0.72
N ILE A 45 -2.30 0.60 -0.25
CA ILE A 45 -2.08 0.33 1.17
C ILE A 45 -0.59 0.49 1.46
N SER A 46 -0.25 1.32 2.45
CA SER A 46 1.12 1.46 2.94
C SER A 46 1.31 0.64 4.22
N ILE A 47 2.23 -0.32 4.18
CA ILE A 47 2.51 -1.25 5.29
C ILE A 47 3.87 -0.91 5.87
N GLN A 48 3.90 -0.60 7.16
CA GLN A 48 5.14 -0.52 7.91
C GLN A 48 5.63 -1.92 8.29
N PRO A 49 6.95 -2.15 8.29
CA PRO A 49 7.52 -3.39 8.76
C PRO A 49 7.28 -3.56 10.27
N THR A 50 6.93 -4.77 10.67
CA THR A 50 6.74 -5.16 12.08
C THR A 50 8.05 -5.48 12.76
N MET A 51 9.03 -5.97 12.01
CA MET A 51 10.39 -6.27 12.48
C MET A 51 11.39 -5.92 11.38
N MET A 52 12.58 -5.48 11.79
CA MET A 52 13.71 -5.25 10.89
C MET A 52 15.02 -5.37 11.65
N GLY A 53 16.10 -5.69 10.95
CA GLY A 53 17.42 -5.85 11.55
C GLY A 53 18.45 -6.33 10.55
N GLY A 54 19.59 -6.80 11.04
CA GLY A 54 20.64 -7.40 10.23
C GLY A 54 21.32 -8.58 10.90
N VAL A 55 21.85 -9.48 10.08
CA VAL A 55 22.63 -10.64 10.49
C VAL A 55 23.99 -10.54 9.81
N ASN A 56 25.07 -10.73 10.55
CA ASN A 56 26.39 -10.81 9.94
C ASN A 56 26.73 -12.22 9.45
N ASN A 57 27.77 -12.33 8.64
CA ASN A 57 28.33 -13.57 8.14
C ASN A 57 28.84 -14.55 9.21
N LEU A 58 28.85 -14.16 10.49
CA LEU A 58 29.13 -15.04 11.64
C LEU A 58 27.83 -15.53 12.32
N GLY A 59 26.67 -15.17 11.79
CA GLY A 59 25.35 -15.58 12.30
C GLY A 59 24.85 -14.79 13.51
N ASN A 60 25.44 -13.63 13.81
CA ASN A 60 24.98 -12.77 14.91
C ASN A 60 24.00 -11.73 14.39
N SER A 61 22.84 -11.59 15.06
CA SER A 61 21.87 -10.51 14.81
C SER A 61 22.30 -9.20 15.49
N ASN A 62 21.88 -8.06 14.93
CA ASN A 62 22.09 -6.73 15.49
C ASN A 62 20.81 -5.88 15.68
N GLY A 63 19.61 -6.45 15.68
CA GLY A 63 18.42 -5.70 16.08
C GLY A 63 17.09 -6.44 15.98
N ASN A 64 16.16 -6.08 16.89
CA ASN A 64 14.80 -6.63 16.98
C ASN A 64 13.75 -5.60 17.42
N ALA A 65 13.90 -4.32 17.09
CA ALA A 65 12.87 -3.32 17.35
C ALA A 65 12.26 -2.80 16.05
N ALA A 66 10.94 -2.56 16.05
CA ALA A 66 10.31 -1.79 14.98
C ALA A 66 10.98 -0.41 14.89
N GLY A 67 11.50 -0.06 13.72
CA GLY A 67 12.32 1.14 13.51
C GLY A 67 13.81 0.97 13.84
N ALA A 68 14.31 -0.25 14.02
CA ALA A 68 15.74 -0.52 14.08
C ALA A 68 16.43 -0.16 12.75
N ASN A 69 17.74 0.03 12.79
CA ASN A 69 18.48 0.26 11.55
C ASN A 69 18.68 -1.06 10.81
N MET A 70 18.42 -1.06 9.52
CA MET A 70 18.86 -2.13 8.64
C MET A 70 20.28 -1.82 8.17
N ILE A 71 21.21 -2.73 8.45
CA ILE A 71 22.62 -2.62 8.09
C ILE A 71 22.87 -3.66 6.99
N THR A 72 23.17 -3.20 5.77
CA THR A 72 23.56 -4.08 4.66
C THR A 72 24.91 -3.65 4.12
N GLY A 73 25.90 -4.54 4.12
CA GLY A 73 27.24 -4.25 3.61
C GLY A 73 28.38 -4.74 4.51
N LEU A 74 29.56 -4.14 4.37
CA LEU A 74 30.79 -4.45 5.10
C LEU A 74 31.04 -3.40 6.18
N THR A 75 31.18 -3.84 7.43
CA THR A 75 31.61 -2.99 8.56
C THR A 75 32.41 -3.84 9.54
N ASP A 76 33.49 -3.29 10.10
CA ASP A 76 34.38 -3.99 11.04
C ASP A 76 34.85 -5.37 10.53
N GLY A 77 35.12 -5.49 9.23
CA GLY A 77 35.55 -6.74 8.58
C GLY A 77 34.47 -7.83 8.48
N LYS A 78 33.21 -7.51 8.81
CA LYS A 78 32.07 -8.43 8.74
C LYS A 78 31.09 -7.97 7.68
N LEU A 79 30.57 -8.94 6.91
CA LEU A 79 29.48 -8.70 5.97
C LEU A 79 28.15 -8.84 6.70
N TYR A 80 27.23 -7.95 6.43
CA TYR A 80 25.87 -7.91 6.97
C TYR A 80 24.86 -8.00 5.83
N ASN A 81 23.89 -8.89 6.01
CA ASN A 81 22.64 -8.91 5.25
C ASN A 81 21.54 -8.43 6.19
N SER A 82 20.59 -7.65 5.68
CA SER A 82 19.47 -7.14 6.47
C SER A 82 18.16 -7.78 6.10
N TYR A 83 17.15 -7.55 6.94
CA TYR A 83 15.81 -8.06 6.70
C TYR A 83 14.74 -7.08 7.14
N ALA A 84 13.56 -7.22 6.54
CA ALA A 84 12.34 -6.57 6.97
C ALA A 84 11.17 -7.54 6.89
N VAL A 85 10.30 -7.51 7.91
CA VAL A 85 9.11 -8.36 8.01
C VAL A 85 7.89 -7.47 7.97
N PHE A 86 6.91 -7.81 7.14
CA PHE A 86 5.65 -7.10 6.96
C PHE A 86 4.48 -8.03 7.25
N TYR A 87 3.45 -7.52 7.89
CA TYR A 87 2.17 -8.22 7.92
C TYR A 87 1.37 -7.82 6.68
N ILE A 88 1.08 -8.77 5.80
CA ILE A 88 0.29 -8.53 4.59
C ILE A 88 -1.19 -8.68 4.95
N PRO A 89 -2.03 -7.64 4.83
CA PRO A 89 -3.46 -7.78 5.04
C PRO A 89 -4.08 -8.82 4.07
N PRO A 90 -5.26 -9.39 4.39
CA PRO A 90 -5.99 -10.16 3.41
C PRO A 90 -6.37 -9.31 2.19
N GLY A 91 -6.13 -9.80 0.98
CA GLY A 91 -6.45 -9.11 -0.26
C GLY A 91 -5.78 -9.75 -1.48
N GLU A 92 -6.06 -9.17 -2.66
CA GLU A 92 -5.35 -9.45 -3.91
C GLU A 92 -4.70 -8.14 -4.40
N TYR A 93 -3.42 -8.21 -4.72
CA TYR A 93 -2.58 -7.08 -5.05
C TYR A 93 -2.08 -7.19 -6.50
N GLU A 94 -2.09 -6.07 -7.23
CA GLU A 94 -1.61 -5.99 -8.61
C GLU A 94 -0.19 -5.42 -8.72
N LYS A 95 0.26 -4.70 -7.69
CA LYS A 95 1.59 -4.09 -7.68
C LYS A 95 2.10 -3.99 -6.25
N ALA A 96 3.41 -4.16 -6.12
CA ALA A 96 4.14 -3.95 -4.88
C ALA A 96 5.36 -3.06 -5.13
N SER A 97 5.50 -1.99 -4.34
CA SER A 97 6.67 -1.11 -4.32
C SER A 97 7.24 -1.03 -2.91
N LEU A 98 8.56 -1.09 -2.78
CA LEU A 98 9.25 -0.84 -1.53
C LEU A 98 9.83 0.59 -1.55
N SER A 99 9.45 1.41 -0.58
CA SER A 99 9.96 2.77 -0.41
C SER A 99 10.78 2.86 0.86
N PHE A 100 11.97 3.46 0.78
CA PHE A 100 12.85 3.63 1.93
C PHE A 100 13.87 4.75 1.69
N SER A 101 14.67 5.06 2.70
CA SER A 101 15.85 5.89 2.53
C SER A 101 17.12 5.17 2.95
N SER A 102 18.17 5.40 2.19
CA SER A 102 19.51 4.93 2.48
C SER A 102 20.42 6.09 2.89
N PHE A 103 21.41 5.74 3.71
CA PHE A 103 22.54 6.60 4.05
C PHE A 103 23.83 5.80 3.86
N ALA A 104 24.77 6.40 3.15
CA ALA A 104 26.15 5.93 3.08
C ALA A 104 26.97 6.72 4.11
N PRO A 105 27.63 6.07 5.08
CA PRO A 105 28.42 6.77 6.09
C PRO A 105 29.62 7.50 5.49
N GLU A 106 30.02 8.57 6.17
CA GLU A 106 31.27 9.29 5.89
C GLU A 106 32.44 8.32 6.07
N GLY A 107 33.08 7.91 4.97
CA GLY A 107 34.11 6.87 4.97
C GLY A 107 33.79 5.65 4.12
N SER A 108 32.56 5.55 3.58
CA SER A 108 32.23 4.51 2.59
C SER A 108 33.15 4.63 1.37
N LEU A 109 33.81 3.53 1.00
CA LEU A 109 34.68 3.48 -0.19
C LEU A 109 33.92 3.76 -1.49
N PHE A 110 32.62 3.47 -1.50
CA PHE A 110 31.74 3.68 -2.65
C PHE A 110 30.62 4.65 -2.27
N PRO A 111 30.39 5.72 -3.06
CA PRO A 111 29.29 6.65 -2.81
C PRO A 111 27.92 6.03 -3.09
N GLU A 112 27.90 4.97 -3.90
CA GLU A 112 26.70 4.20 -4.24
C GLU A 112 26.97 2.70 -4.06
N SER A 113 25.99 1.99 -3.52
CA SER A 113 26.04 0.54 -3.34
C SER A 113 24.86 -0.13 -4.02
N ARG A 114 25.12 -1.17 -4.80
CA ARG A 114 24.06 -1.96 -5.44
C ARG A 114 23.58 -3.01 -4.44
N ILE A 115 22.29 -2.97 -4.11
CA ILE A 115 21.65 -3.98 -3.26
C ILE A 115 20.74 -4.90 -4.07
N GLY A 116 20.59 -6.13 -3.60
CA GLY A 116 19.54 -7.04 -4.02
C GLY A 116 18.50 -7.23 -2.92
N ILE A 117 17.26 -7.48 -3.34
CA ILE A 117 16.12 -7.79 -2.49
C ILE A 117 15.68 -9.21 -2.83
N PHE A 118 15.56 -10.07 -1.82
CA PHE A 118 15.35 -11.50 -1.98
C PHE A 118 14.18 -11.99 -1.13
N ASP A 119 13.63 -13.16 -1.51
CA ASP A 119 12.79 -13.95 -0.60
C ASP A 119 13.61 -14.48 0.58
N VAL A 120 12.91 -14.88 1.63
CA VAL A 120 13.53 -15.43 2.84
C VAL A 120 12.71 -16.64 3.24
N SER A 121 13.35 -17.81 3.25
CA SER A 121 12.74 -19.08 3.63
C SER A 121 12.84 -19.34 5.14
N THR A 122 13.82 -18.73 5.79
CA THR A 122 14.07 -18.76 7.23
C THR A 122 12.89 -18.16 7.98
N TYR A 123 12.37 -18.89 8.96
CA TYR A 123 11.21 -18.44 9.72
C TYR A 123 11.52 -17.17 10.51
N TYR A 124 10.73 -16.11 10.34
CA TYR A 124 11.04 -14.77 10.87
C TYR A 124 11.31 -14.72 12.38
N MET A 125 10.71 -15.61 13.18
CA MET A 125 10.97 -15.69 14.63
C MET A 125 12.41 -16.12 14.97
N GLN A 126 13.12 -16.77 14.05
CA GLN A 126 14.53 -17.12 14.22
C GLN A 126 15.44 -15.89 14.20
N PHE A 127 14.96 -14.76 13.69
CA PHE A 127 15.69 -13.49 13.68
C PHE A 127 15.45 -12.64 14.94
N ALA A 128 14.56 -13.07 15.85
CA ALA A 128 14.37 -12.39 17.13
C ALA A 128 15.67 -12.46 17.97
N ASP A 129 16.07 -11.34 18.61
CA ASP A 129 17.36 -11.12 19.30
C ASP A 129 17.82 -12.22 20.27
N THR A 130 16.91 -13.07 20.76
CA THR A 130 17.23 -14.20 21.64
C THR A 130 17.86 -15.39 20.92
N PHE A 131 17.72 -15.47 19.60
CA PHE A 131 18.21 -16.57 18.80
C PHE A 131 19.33 -16.03 17.92
N ARG A 132 20.57 -16.48 18.13
CA ARG A 132 21.64 -16.26 17.15
C ARG A 132 21.16 -16.91 15.84
N PRO A 133 20.73 -16.15 14.81
CA PRO A 133 20.03 -16.74 13.67
C PRO A 133 20.90 -17.73 12.90
N GLY A 134 22.22 -17.59 13.03
CA GLY A 134 23.18 -18.50 12.45
C GLY A 134 23.60 -18.09 11.04
N VAL A 135 24.62 -18.78 10.53
CA VAL A 135 25.19 -18.52 9.20
C VAL A 135 24.23 -18.88 8.06
N GLU A 136 23.32 -19.82 8.30
CA GLU A 136 22.29 -20.23 7.34
C GLU A 136 21.28 -19.10 7.14
N ALA A 137 20.81 -18.48 8.23
CA ALA A 137 19.93 -17.32 8.15
C ALA A 137 20.61 -16.14 7.42
N TYR A 138 21.90 -15.89 7.70
CA TYR A 138 22.66 -14.89 6.94
C TYR A 138 22.68 -15.18 5.44
N ALA A 139 22.94 -16.44 5.05
CA ALA A 139 22.99 -16.83 3.64
C ALA A 139 21.62 -16.69 2.95
N ASP A 140 20.55 -17.10 3.63
CA ASP A 140 19.18 -17.02 3.13
C ASP A 140 18.78 -15.56 2.80
N LEU A 141 19.14 -14.59 3.64
CA LEU A 141 18.85 -13.16 3.40
C LEU A 141 19.43 -12.56 2.10
N GLY A 142 20.40 -13.23 1.48
CA GLY A 142 21.05 -12.77 0.25
C GLY A 142 20.96 -13.78 -0.90
N SER A 143 20.08 -14.77 -0.81
CA SER A 143 19.95 -15.85 -1.79
C SER A 143 18.48 -16.12 -2.13
N GLY A 144 18.21 -17.04 -3.05
CA GLY A 144 16.84 -17.37 -3.47
C GLY A 144 16.36 -16.59 -4.71
N ILE A 145 15.06 -16.35 -4.77
CA ILE A 145 14.37 -15.57 -5.79
C ILE A 145 14.63 -14.08 -5.53
N GLN A 146 15.30 -13.44 -6.48
CA GLN A 146 15.52 -12.00 -6.43
C GLN A 146 14.23 -11.25 -6.78
N TYR A 147 13.65 -10.58 -5.80
CA TYR A 147 12.46 -9.75 -5.95
C TYR A 147 12.74 -8.36 -6.52
N GLY A 148 13.96 -7.85 -6.38
CA GLY A 148 14.35 -6.54 -6.91
C GLY A 148 15.82 -6.20 -6.70
N SER A 149 16.22 -5.03 -7.18
CA SER A 149 17.52 -4.43 -6.88
C SER A 149 17.45 -2.91 -6.97
N ALA A 150 18.32 -2.24 -6.23
CA ALA A 150 18.48 -0.80 -6.30
C ALA A 150 19.96 -0.42 -6.27
N LEU A 151 20.28 0.71 -6.89
CA LEU A 151 21.53 1.41 -6.67
C LEU A 151 21.26 2.48 -5.62
N LEU A 152 21.89 2.35 -4.46
CA LEU A 152 21.62 3.19 -3.30
C LEU A 152 22.79 4.13 -3.05
N GLY A 153 22.53 5.43 -3.19
CA GLY A 153 23.36 6.49 -2.63
C GLY A 153 22.80 6.94 -1.28
N SER A 154 22.92 8.24 -1.00
CA SER A 154 22.22 8.86 0.14
C SER A 154 20.91 9.51 -0.34
N GLY A 155 19.79 9.15 0.28
CA GLY A 155 18.48 9.73 -0.05
C GLY A 155 17.34 8.72 -0.12
N PRO A 156 16.14 9.16 -0.54
CA PRO A 156 15.00 8.28 -0.76
C PRO A 156 15.21 7.39 -2.00
N ALA A 157 14.73 6.16 -1.92
CA ALA A 157 14.71 5.19 -3.00
C ALA A 157 13.35 4.48 -3.03
N GLU A 158 12.90 4.14 -4.24
CA GLU A 158 11.73 3.32 -4.47
C GLU A 158 12.10 2.17 -5.41
N VAL A 159 11.65 0.97 -5.08
CA VAL A 159 11.89 -0.24 -5.86
C VAL A 159 10.57 -0.93 -6.13
N THR A 160 10.16 -0.99 -7.39
CA THR A 160 9.06 -1.88 -7.81
C THR A 160 9.53 -3.32 -7.71
N LEU A 161 8.78 -4.14 -6.98
CA LEU A 161 9.09 -5.56 -6.81
C LEU A 161 8.63 -6.35 -8.05
N SER A 162 9.33 -7.45 -8.32
CA SER A 162 9.06 -8.32 -9.47
C SER A 162 7.70 -9.03 -9.38
N GLY A 163 7.26 -9.63 -10.49
CA GLY A 163 6.05 -10.46 -10.52
C GLY A 163 6.14 -11.70 -9.60
N GLY A 164 7.35 -12.23 -9.36
CA GLY A 164 7.56 -13.30 -8.37
C GLY A 164 7.27 -12.83 -6.95
N ALA A 165 7.76 -11.63 -6.60
CA ALA A 165 7.44 -11.02 -5.31
C ALA A 165 5.94 -10.82 -5.13
N LEU A 166 5.26 -10.32 -6.17
CA LEU A 166 3.81 -10.12 -6.12
C LEU A 166 3.05 -11.43 -5.94
N TYR A 167 3.49 -12.50 -6.62
CA TYR A 167 2.92 -13.84 -6.45
C TYR A 167 3.03 -14.31 -4.99
N ASP A 168 4.22 -14.20 -4.39
CA ASP A 168 4.46 -14.64 -3.02
C ASP A 168 3.77 -13.75 -1.97
N ILE A 169 3.67 -12.43 -2.21
CA ILE A 169 2.88 -11.51 -1.38
C ILE A 169 1.40 -11.92 -1.38
N ASN A 170 0.82 -12.20 -2.55
CA ASN A 170 -0.57 -12.66 -2.64
C ASN A 170 -0.76 -14.03 -1.97
N ALA A 171 0.20 -14.95 -2.13
CA ALA A 171 0.17 -16.26 -1.46
C ALA A 171 0.30 -16.15 0.08
N THR A 172 0.83 -15.05 0.59
CA THR A 172 1.00 -14.77 2.02
C THR A 172 0.00 -13.76 2.58
N ALA A 173 -1.04 -13.40 1.82
CA ALA A 173 -2.09 -12.51 2.30
C ALA A 173 -2.72 -13.02 3.62
N GLY A 174 -2.81 -12.14 4.62
CA GLY A 174 -3.20 -12.48 6.00
C GLY A 174 -2.09 -13.07 6.87
N ARG A 175 -0.83 -13.09 6.41
CA ARG A 175 0.33 -13.65 7.12
C ARG A 175 1.53 -12.68 7.05
N TYR A 176 2.61 -13.05 7.74
CA TYR A 176 3.88 -12.33 7.66
C TYR A 176 4.62 -12.70 6.37
N PHE A 177 5.17 -11.67 5.72
CA PHE A 177 6.02 -11.75 4.55
C PHE A 177 7.37 -11.10 4.87
N MET A 178 8.46 -11.73 4.44
CA MET A 178 9.81 -11.32 4.81
C MET A 178 10.66 -11.05 3.57
N LEU A 179 11.43 -9.98 3.62
CA LEU A 179 12.37 -9.57 2.59
C LEU A 179 13.79 -9.61 3.14
N GLY A 180 14.69 -10.22 2.37
CA GLY A 180 16.13 -10.22 2.61
C GLY A 180 16.82 -9.17 1.75
N PHE A 181 17.89 -8.59 2.28
CA PHE A 181 18.66 -7.55 1.62
C PHE A 181 20.14 -7.88 1.72
N THR A 182 20.83 -7.83 0.59
CA THR A 182 22.28 -8.01 0.51
C THR A 182 22.93 -6.97 -0.39
N SER A 183 24.16 -6.57 -0.06
CA SER A 183 24.92 -5.60 -0.85
C SER A 183 25.83 -6.35 -1.82
N PHE A 184 25.49 -6.32 -3.11
CA PHE A 184 26.34 -6.91 -4.14
C PHE A 184 27.71 -6.24 -4.18
N THR A 185 27.75 -4.92 -3.97
CA THR A 185 29.02 -4.18 -4.01
C THR A 185 29.91 -4.56 -2.83
N ALA A 186 29.37 -4.67 -1.61
CA ALA A 186 30.16 -5.09 -0.45
C ALA A 186 30.60 -6.56 -0.54
N ASN A 187 29.72 -7.44 -1.00
CA ASN A 187 30.06 -8.85 -1.18
C ASN A 187 31.18 -9.06 -2.22
N ALA A 188 31.29 -8.17 -3.22
CA ALA A 188 32.37 -8.22 -4.21
C ALA A 188 33.75 -7.87 -3.63
N LEU A 189 33.81 -7.12 -2.52
CA LEU A 189 35.07 -6.84 -1.82
C LEU A 189 35.59 -8.05 -1.03
N GLY A 190 34.68 -8.94 -0.61
CA GLY A 190 35.01 -10.10 0.20
C GLY A 190 35.21 -9.79 1.70
N ILE A 191 35.37 -10.85 2.48
CA ILE A 191 35.60 -10.78 3.92
C ILE A 191 37.04 -10.31 4.19
N GLY A 192 37.21 -9.34 5.09
CA GLY A 192 38.52 -8.83 5.48
C GLY A 192 39.10 -7.75 4.57
N ALA A 193 38.32 -7.24 3.61
CA ALA A 193 38.68 -6.01 2.91
C ALA A 193 38.79 -4.85 3.91
N GLU A 194 39.81 -4.01 3.71
CA GLU A 194 39.97 -2.78 4.48
C GLU A 194 38.96 -1.73 4.00
N GLY A 195 38.40 -0.97 4.96
CA GLY A 195 37.41 0.08 4.70
C GLY A 195 35.98 -0.34 5.01
N GLU A 196 35.12 0.66 5.20
CA GLU A 196 33.69 0.44 5.38
C GLU A 196 32.97 0.53 4.03
N GLN A 197 32.04 -0.39 3.83
CA GLN A 197 31.05 -0.28 2.76
C GLN A 197 29.69 -0.62 3.33
N LEU A 198 29.13 0.33 4.04
CA LEU A 198 27.86 0.15 4.72
C LEU A 198 26.76 0.94 4.01
N THR A 199 25.66 0.28 3.71
CA THR A 199 24.40 0.94 3.40
C THR A 199 23.48 0.79 4.59
N VAL A 200 23.23 1.90 5.28
CA VAL A 200 22.22 1.94 6.35
C VAL A 200 20.88 2.29 5.72
N ILE A 201 19.93 1.38 5.81
CA ILE A 201 18.54 1.63 5.44
C ILE A 201 17.80 2.01 6.73
N ASN A 202 17.10 3.15 6.70
CA ASN A 202 16.31 3.67 7.82
C ASN A 202 17.13 4.03 9.10
N GLY A 203 18.27 4.70 8.94
CA GLY A 203 19.23 5.02 10.02
C GLY A 203 18.73 5.95 11.15
N VAL A 204 19.09 5.63 12.40
CA VAL A 204 18.87 6.43 13.63
C VAL A 204 19.55 7.81 13.52
N GLY A 205 18.83 8.87 13.93
CA GLY A 205 19.41 10.22 14.14
C GLY A 205 19.01 11.28 13.11
N ARG A 206 18.21 10.93 12.09
CA ARG A 206 17.53 11.87 11.18
C ARG A 206 16.04 11.53 11.21
N PRO A 207 15.09 12.46 11.00
CA PRO A 207 13.68 12.10 10.88
C PRO A 207 13.59 11.05 9.77
N PRO A 208 13.35 9.77 10.08
CA PRO A 208 13.54 8.72 9.11
C PRO A 208 12.51 8.94 8.00
N PRO A 209 12.94 9.15 6.75
CA PRO A 209 12.04 8.93 5.64
C PRO A 209 11.51 7.51 5.80
N PRO A 210 10.21 7.35 5.72
CA PRO A 210 9.64 6.13 6.23
C PRO A 210 9.88 4.94 5.29
N PHE A 211 10.19 3.80 5.91
CA PHE A 211 10.32 2.52 5.24
C PHE A 211 8.95 1.84 5.17
N TYR A 212 8.44 1.63 3.95
CA TYR A 212 7.13 1.02 3.72
C TYR A 212 7.13 0.06 2.53
N LEU A 213 6.28 -0.96 2.64
CA LEU A 213 5.79 -1.73 1.49
C LEU A 213 4.45 -1.13 1.05
N GLN A 214 4.40 -0.60 -0.16
CA GLN A 214 3.18 -0.12 -0.80
C GLN A 214 2.59 -1.24 -1.65
N LEU A 215 1.32 -1.55 -1.43
CA LEU A 215 0.57 -2.53 -2.20
C LEU A 215 -0.61 -1.84 -2.89
N ASP A 216 -0.71 -1.99 -4.20
CA ASP A 216 -1.85 -1.49 -4.95
C ASP A 216 -2.85 -2.64 -5.17
N ILE A 217 -4.11 -2.38 -4.82
CA ILE A 217 -5.23 -3.27 -5.06
C ILE A 217 -5.88 -2.87 -6.39
N ALA A 218 -6.14 -3.87 -7.24
CA ALA A 218 -6.93 -3.70 -8.45
C ALA A 218 -8.19 -2.92 -8.14
N ALA A 219 -8.53 -1.93 -8.96
CA ALA A 219 -9.91 -1.48 -9.00
C ALA A 219 -10.80 -2.70 -9.32
N PRO A 220 -11.78 -3.07 -8.47
CA PRO A 220 -12.74 -4.11 -8.79
C PRO A 220 -13.29 -3.87 -10.18
N VAL A 221 -12.93 -4.73 -11.13
CA VAL A 221 -13.48 -4.67 -12.48
C VAL A 221 -14.94 -5.06 -12.35
N PRO A 222 -15.91 -4.18 -12.72
CA PRO A 222 -17.30 -4.54 -12.57
C PRO A 222 -17.58 -5.79 -13.40
N GLU A 223 -18.14 -6.81 -12.75
CA GLU A 223 -18.44 -8.06 -13.42
C GLU A 223 -19.31 -7.80 -14.66
N PRO A 224 -19.21 -8.64 -15.70
CA PRO A 224 -20.08 -8.51 -16.89
C PRO A 224 -21.57 -8.45 -16.54
N SER A 225 -21.97 -9.12 -15.46
CA SER A 225 -23.32 -9.10 -14.90
C SER A 225 -23.76 -7.71 -14.43
N ALA A 226 -22.87 -6.95 -13.78
CA ALA A 226 -23.13 -5.59 -13.30
C ALA A 226 -23.37 -4.63 -14.48
N TRP A 227 -22.54 -4.74 -15.52
CA TRP A 227 -22.75 -3.99 -16.76
C TRP A 227 -24.05 -4.36 -17.46
N ALA A 228 -24.37 -5.66 -17.53
CA ALA A 228 -25.61 -6.14 -18.13
C ALA A 228 -26.85 -5.60 -17.37
N MET A 229 -26.83 -5.62 -16.04
CA MET A 229 -27.91 -5.07 -15.21
C MET A 229 -28.04 -3.55 -15.36
N GLY A 230 -26.92 -2.82 -15.36
CA GLY A 230 -26.91 -1.38 -15.60
C GLY A 230 -27.50 -1.03 -16.97
N GLY A 231 -27.06 -1.74 -18.02
CA GLY A 231 -27.58 -1.59 -19.38
C GLY A 231 -29.07 -1.94 -19.49
N ALA A 232 -29.51 -3.04 -18.89
CA ALA A 232 -30.91 -3.44 -18.87
C ALA A 232 -31.79 -2.42 -18.14
N GLY A 233 -31.33 -1.88 -17.01
CA GLY A 233 -32.00 -0.81 -16.27
C GLY A 233 -32.19 0.44 -17.12
N LEU A 234 -31.12 0.89 -17.79
CA LEU A 234 -31.17 2.04 -18.71
C LEU A 234 -32.12 1.80 -19.88
N LEU A 235 -32.10 0.61 -20.47
CA LEU A 235 -32.99 0.24 -21.56
C LEU A 235 -34.47 0.26 -21.12
N LEU A 236 -34.78 -0.28 -19.95
CA LEU A 236 -36.13 -0.26 -19.38
C LEU A 236 -36.60 1.18 -19.08
N LEU A 237 -35.73 2.04 -18.57
CA LEU A 237 -36.02 3.46 -18.35
C LEU A 237 -36.30 4.18 -19.68
N GLY A 238 -35.51 3.93 -20.73
CA GLY A 238 -35.71 4.49 -22.06
C GLY A 238 -37.06 4.06 -22.68
N LEU A 239 -37.40 2.77 -22.59
CA LEU A 239 -38.69 2.24 -23.06
C LEU A 239 -39.87 2.88 -22.31
N ARG A 240 -39.74 3.11 -21.01
CA ARG A 240 -40.78 3.76 -20.19
C ARG A 240 -40.95 5.24 -20.55
N ALA A 241 -39.86 5.96 -20.79
CA ALA A 241 -39.91 7.36 -21.22
C ALA A 241 -40.61 7.52 -22.58
N ARG A 242 -40.26 6.67 -23.56
CA ARG A 242 -40.89 6.66 -24.89
C ARG A 242 -42.39 6.40 -24.82
N ARG A 243 -42.83 5.46 -23.97
CA ARG A 243 -44.27 5.17 -23.76
C ARG A 243 -45.03 6.35 -23.16
N ARG A 244 -44.39 7.18 -22.33
CA ARG A 244 -45.02 8.38 -21.76
C ARG A 244 -45.20 9.47 -22.80
N GLN A 245 -44.20 9.73 -23.64
CA GLN A 245 -44.29 10.73 -24.71
C GLN A 245 -45.39 10.40 -25.73
N ALA A 246 -45.55 9.13 -26.09
CA ALA A 246 -46.59 8.69 -27.02
C ALA A 246 -48.03 8.88 -26.48
N ARG A 247 -48.20 9.06 -25.16
CA ARG A 247 -49.50 9.21 -24.50
C ARG A 247 -49.89 10.66 -24.23
N THR A 248 -49.03 11.64 -24.54
CA THR A 248 -49.41 13.05 -24.46
C THR A 248 -50.03 13.43 -25.80
N PRO A 249 -51.36 13.51 -25.92
CA PRO A 249 -52.00 13.97 -27.16
C PRO A 249 -51.63 15.44 -27.33
N ALA A 250 -51.34 15.86 -28.56
CA ALA A 250 -51.20 17.27 -28.87
C ALA A 250 -52.52 17.97 -28.54
N LEU A 251 -52.55 18.70 -27.42
CA LEU A 251 -53.63 19.64 -27.13
C LEU A 251 -53.45 20.81 -28.11
N SER A 252 -54.10 20.70 -29.25
CA SER A 252 -54.38 21.79 -30.20
C SER A 252 -55.62 22.55 -29.78
#